data_AF-X6NYQ2-F1
#
_entry.id   AF-X6NYQ2-F1
#
_cell.length_a   1.000
_cell.length_b   1.000
_cell.length_c   1.000
_cell.angle_alpha   90.00
_cell.angle_beta   90.00
_cell.angle_gamma   90.00
#
_symmetry.space_group_name_H-M   'P 1'
#
loop_
_entity.id
_entity.type
_entity.pdbx_description
1 polymer ?
#
loop_
_entity_poly.entity_id
_entity_poly.type
_entity_poly.pdbx_seq_one_letter_code
_entity_poly.pdbx_strand_id
1 'polypeptide(L)'
;MKKTIFLKKVEIDKKVMSNNEKLVRDKCDSNCQQKLSEVMKTFETTSNQILTDLKNWHKQAYKRNARLTKAQTLFEDKKKQTSALEHQLHVETSKSRSPSRQSIFANASSTYSDVSTLQSKLTDLRSELKEAKDQYTTAERRYRAFRLKFDSVTGTLLEQLEQTGFFFNYLKKKK
;
A
#
# COMPACT_ATOMS: atom_id res chain seq x y z
N MET A 1 35.14 -68.07 43.26
CA MET A 1 35.55 -66.64 43.14
C MET A 1 35.35 -66.03 41.75
N LYS A 2 35.72 -66.67 40.63
CA LYS A 2 35.62 -66.07 39.28
C LYS A 2 34.19 -65.65 38.84
N LYS A 3 33.15 -66.40 39.24
CA LYS A 3 31.74 -66.14 38.89
C LYS A 3 31.20 -64.84 39.49
N THR A 4 31.62 -64.49 40.71
CA THR A 4 31.22 -63.28 41.43
C THR A 4 31.84 -62.01 40.84
N ILE A 5 33.07 -62.11 40.35
CA ILE A 5 33.77 -61.00 39.67
C ILE A 5 33.12 -60.72 38.30
N PHE A 6 32.76 -61.77 37.57
CA PHE A 6 32.07 -61.64 36.28
C PHE A 6 30.70 -60.97 36.41
N LEU A 7 29.89 -61.36 37.41
CA LEU A 7 28.58 -60.76 37.66
C LEU A 7 28.67 -59.26 38.01
N LYS A 8 29.63 -58.86 38.86
CA LYS A 8 29.87 -57.44 39.16
C LYS A 8 30.26 -56.63 37.92
N LYS A 9 31.07 -57.20 37.02
CA LYS A 9 31.45 -56.54 35.77
C LYS A 9 30.24 -56.31 34.86
N VAL A 10 29.39 -57.33 34.67
CA VAL A 10 28.14 -57.22 33.87
C VAL A 10 27.19 -56.16 34.44
N GLU A 11 27.09 -56.06 35.76
CA GLU A 11 26.22 -55.08 36.42
C GLU A 11 26.75 -53.64 36.26
N ILE A 12 28.07 -53.46 36.33
CA ILE A 12 28.73 -52.17 36.02
C ILE A 12 28.49 -51.80 34.55
N ASP A 13 28.70 -52.73 33.62
CA ASP A 13 28.54 -52.49 32.19
C ASP A 13 27.08 -52.10 31.84
N LYS A 14 26.09 -52.75 32.44
CA LYS A 14 24.66 -52.37 32.28
C LYS A 14 24.38 -50.95 32.79
N LYS A 15 24.94 -50.58 33.93
CA LYS A 15 24.75 -49.25 34.53
C LYS A 15 25.42 -48.16 33.68
N VAL A 16 26.60 -48.43 33.13
CA VAL A 16 27.29 -47.54 32.19
C VAL A 16 26.49 -47.36 30.91
N MET A 17 25.96 -48.45 30.33
CA MET A 17 25.10 -48.38 29.14
C MET A 17 23.83 -47.56 29.38
N SER A 18 23.13 -47.78 30.50
CA SER A 18 21.92 -47.02 30.86
C SER A 18 22.20 -45.53 31.05
N ASN A 19 23.32 -45.17 31.69
CA ASN A 19 23.74 -43.78 31.84
C ASN A 19 24.10 -43.13 30.50
N ASN A 20 24.74 -43.87 29.60
CA ASN A 20 25.08 -43.39 28.25
C ASN A 20 23.82 -43.16 27.42
N GLU A 21 22.82 -44.05 27.47
CA GLU A 21 21.54 -43.87 26.80
C GLU A 21 20.80 -42.62 27.31
N LYS A 22 20.81 -42.40 28.63
CA LYS A 22 20.23 -41.20 29.23
C LYS A 22 20.96 -39.93 28.77
N LEU A 23 22.30 -39.94 28.78
CA LEU A 23 23.11 -38.81 28.33
C LEU A 23 22.84 -38.48 26.85
N VAL A 24 22.75 -39.48 25.98
CA VAL A 24 22.44 -39.29 24.56
C VAL A 24 21.04 -38.72 24.39
N ARG A 25 20.06 -39.21 25.15
CA ARG A 25 18.68 -38.69 25.13
C ARG A 25 18.64 -37.22 25.57
N ASP A 26 19.21 -36.91 26.72
CA ASP A 26 19.22 -35.56 27.29
C ASP A 26 19.91 -34.56 26.32
N LYS A 27 21.00 -34.99 25.67
CA LYS A 27 21.70 -34.18 24.67
C LYS A 27 20.90 -34.01 23.38
N CYS A 28 20.18 -35.04 22.95
CA CYS A 28 19.29 -34.97 21.79
C CYS A 28 18.12 -34.01 22.06
N ASP A 29 17.49 -34.14 23.23
CA ASP A 29 16.35 -33.31 23.65
C ASP A 29 16.77 -31.85 23.80
N SER A 30 17.89 -31.58 24.48
CA SER A 30 18.43 -30.23 24.63
C SER A 30 18.75 -29.58 23.28
N ASN A 31 19.42 -30.31 22.37
CA ASN A 31 19.76 -29.79 21.05
C ASN A 31 18.52 -29.57 20.18
N CYS A 32 17.53 -30.47 20.23
CA CYS A 32 16.27 -30.32 19.53
C CYS A 32 15.47 -29.11 20.07
N GLN A 33 15.38 -28.96 21.38
CA GLN A 33 14.71 -27.83 22.03
C GLN A 33 15.39 -26.50 21.69
N GLN A 34 16.72 -26.45 21.72
CA GLN A 34 17.48 -25.26 21.37
C GLN A 34 17.22 -24.85 19.91
N LYS A 35 17.37 -25.78 18.96
CA LYS A 35 17.11 -25.52 17.54
C LYS A 35 15.67 -25.08 17.28
N LEU A 36 14.70 -25.70 17.95
CA LEU A 36 13.31 -25.30 17.84
C LEU A 36 13.10 -23.88 18.37
N SER A 37 13.69 -23.54 19.51
CA SER A 37 13.61 -22.19 20.09
C SER A 37 14.21 -21.13 19.17
N GLU A 38 15.38 -21.40 18.57
CA GLU A 38 16.04 -20.51 17.62
C GLU A 38 15.19 -20.28 16.36
N VAL A 39 14.61 -21.35 15.80
CA VAL A 39 13.70 -21.26 14.65
C VAL A 39 12.44 -20.46 15.01
N MET A 40 11.84 -20.71 16.17
CA MET A 40 10.65 -19.98 16.62
C MET A 40 10.91 -18.48 16.79
N LYS A 41 12.04 -18.11 17.41
CA LYS A 41 12.43 -16.69 17.57
C LYS A 41 12.67 -16.00 16.23
N THR A 42 13.34 -16.69 15.31
CA THR A 42 13.60 -16.17 13.95
C THR A 42 12.29 -15.98 13.19
N PHE A 43 11.38 -16.95 13.29
CA PHE A 43 10.05 -16.88 12.68
C PHE A 43 9.23 -15.70 13.22
N GLU A 44 9.19 -15.53 14.55
CA GLU A 44 8.46 -14.43 15.19
C GLU A 44 9.02 -13.07 14.79
N THR A 45 10.36 -12.93 14.78
CA THR A 45 11.03 -11.69 14.35
C THR A 45 10.71 -11.35 12.90
N THR A 46 10.83 -12.33 12.00
CA THR A 46 10.55 -12.16 10.57
C THR A 46 9.07 -11.81 10.33
N SER A 47 8.16 -12.52 10.99
CA SER A 47 6.72 -12.29 10.87
C SER A 47 6.32 -10.89 11.35
N ASN A 48 6.87 -10.44 12.48
CA ASN A 48 6.61 -9.10 13.01
C ASN A 48 7.15 -7.99 12.10
N GLN A 49 8.31 -8.21 11.49
CA GLN A 49 8.88 -7.30 10.50
C GLN A 49 7.98 -7.21 9.26
N ILE A 50 7.59 -8.34 8.67
CA ILE A 50 6.71 -8.39 7.50
C ILE A 50 5.37 -7.70 7.79
N LEU A 51 4.75 -7.97 8.94
CA LEU A 51 3.50 -7.32 9.34
C LEU A 51 3.66 -5.80 9.49
N THR A 52 4.79 -5.34 10.02
CA THR A 52 5.09 -3.91 10.15
C THR A 52 5.24 -3.26 8.78
N ASP A 53 5.96 -3.90 7.86
CA ASP A 53 6.16 -3.40 6.50
C ASP A 53 4.85 -3.34 5.71
N LEU A 54 4.02 -4.39 5.79
CA LEU A 54 2.70 -4.41 5.16
C LEU A 54 1.79 -3.28 5.68
N LYS A 55 1.78 -3.05 7.00
CA LYS A 55 1.02 -1.93 7.60
C LYS A 55 1.51 -0.57 7.08
N ASN A 56 2.82 -0.40 6.96
CA ASN A 56 3.42 0.82 6.45
C ASN A 56 3.06 1.06 4.98
N TRP A 57 3.16 0.03 4.14
CA TRP A 57 2.78 0.09 2.73
C TRP A 57 1.29 0.40 2.56
N HIS A 58 0.42 -0.24 3.35
CA HIS A 58 -1.02 0.01 3.32
C HIS A 58 -1.36 1.45 3.73
N LYS A 59 -0.72 1.97 4.77
CA LYS A 59 -0.87 3.38 5.21
C LYS A 59 -0.42 4.36 4.11
N GLN A 60 0.68 4.06 3.42
CA GLN A 60 1.14 4.87 2.29
C GLN A 60 0.17 4.82 1.11
N ALA A 61 -0.41 3.65 0.81
CA ALA A 61 -1.40 3.48 -0.24
C ALA A 61 -2.62 4.38 0.00
N TYR A 62 -3.16 4.37 1.23
CA TYR A 62 -4.28 5.22 1.61
C TYR A 62 -3.97 6.71 1.44
N LYS A 63 -2.81 7.16 1.94
CA LYS A 63 -2.37 8.56 1.80
C LYS A 63 -2.24 9.00 0.35
N ARG A 64 -1.67 8.16 -0.51
CA ARG A 64 -1.50 8.49 -1.93
C ARG A 64 -2.83 8.46 -2.68
N ASN A 65 -3.70 7.50 -2.38
CA ASN A 65 -5.04 7.44 -2.94
C ASN A 65 -5.85 8.69 -2.58
N ALA A 66 -5.83 9.11 -1.31
CA ALA A 66 -6.51 10.32 -0.87
C ALA A 66 -6.02 11.58 -1.61
N ARG A 67 -4.70 11.69 -1.88
CA ARG A 67 -4.14 12.79 -2.68
C ARG A 67 -4.60 12.74 -4.13
N LEU A 68 -4.68 11.55 -4.73
CA LEU A 68 -5.20 11.36 -6.08
C LEU A 68 -6.67 11.77 -6.16
N THR A 69 -7.51 11.28 -5.25
CA THR A 69 -8.94 11.63 -5.18
C THR A 69 -9.13 13.14 -5.02
N LYS A 70 -8.37 13.78 -4.11
CA LYS A 70 -8.45 15.24 -3.93
C LYS A 70 -8.11 16.00 -5.21
N ALA A 71 -7.04 15.61 -5.92
CA ALA A 71 -6.65 16.25 -7.17
C ALA A 71 -7.68 16.01 -8.29
N GLN A 72 -8.28 14.81 -8.33
CA GLN A 72 -9.33 14.48 -9.28
C GLN A 72 -10.60 15.31 -9.04
N THR A 73 -11.05 15.42 -7.79
CA THR A 73 -12.20 16.25 -7.42
C THR A 73 -11.98 17.70 -7.81
N LEU A 74 -10.80 18.27 -7.49
CA LEU A 74 -10.46 19.64 -7.87
C LEU A 74 -10.51 19.85 -9.39
N PHE A 75 -9.95 18.93 -10.16
CA PHE A 75 -9.99 18.99 -11.62
C PHE A 75 -11.42 18.94 -12.17
N GLU A 76 -12.25 18.01 -11.70
CA GLU A 76 -13.65 17.90 -12.14
C GLU A 76 -14.49 19.11 -11.72
N ASP A 77 -14.26 19.67 -10.54
CA ASP A 77 -14.95 20.89 -10.09
C ASP A 77 -14.58 22.09 -10.96
N LYS A 78 -13.29 22.30 -11.26
CA LYS A 78 -12.85 23.37 -12.17
C LYS A 78 -13.38 23.18 -13.59
N LYS A 79 -13.46 21.94 -14.07
CA LYS A 79 -14.02 21.60 -15.38
C LYS A 79 -15.51 21.94 -15.47
N LYS A 80 -16.27 21.63 -14.42
CA LYS A 80 -17.70 22.00 -14.31
C LYS A 80 -17.88 23.51 -14.26
N GLN A 81 -17.08 24.21 -13.43
CA GLN A 81 -17.11 25.68 -13.36
C GLN A 81 -16.82 26.32 -14.72
N THR A 82 -15.85 25.78 -15.46
CA THR A 82 -15.46 26.27 -16.79
C THR A 82 -16.60 26.08 -17.78
N SER A 83 -17.19 24.88 -17.82
CA SER A 83 -18.30 24.56 -18.72
C SER A 83 -19.53 25.43 -18.44
N ALA A 84 -19.84 25.68 -17.16
CA ALA A 84 -20.94 26.54 -16.75
C ALA A 84 -20.73 28.00 -17.19
N LEU A 85 -19.51 28.52 -17.01
CA LEU A 85 -19.17 29.89 -17.39
C LEU A 85 -19.10 30.06 -18.91
N GLU A 86 -18.62 29.05 -19.66
CA GLU A 86 -18.68 29.02 -21.12
C GLU A 86 -20.12 29.06 -21.63
N HIS A 87 -21.01 28.29 -21.00
CA HIS A 87 -22.44 28.32 -21.33
C HIS A 87 -23.06 29.69 -21.03
N GLN A 88 -22.77 30.28 -19.87
CA GLN A 88 -23.25 31.61 -19.51
C GLN A 88 -22.77 32.68 -20.49
N LEU A 89 -21.48 32.66 -20.85
CA LEU A 89 -20.92 33.58 -21.84
C LEU A 89 -21.60 33.41 -23.20
N HIS A 90 -21.87 32.17 -23.62
CA HIS A 90 -22.57 31.90 -24.88
C HIS A 90 -23.99 32.47 -24.88
N VAL A 91 -24.75 32.31 -23.78
CA VAL A 91 -26.09 32.86 -23.62
C VAL A 91 -26.07 34.39 -23.69
N GLU A 92 -25.20 35.05 -22.92
CA GLU A 92 -25.12 36.53 -22.91
C GLU A 92 -24.66 37.10 -24.26
N THR A 93 -23.71 36.45 -24.91
CA THR A 93 -23.28 36.84 -26.27
C THR A 93 -24.44 36.68 -27.28
N SER A 94 -25.26 35.64 -27.14
CA SER A 94 -26.42 35.42 -28.02
C SER A 94 -27.55 36.43 -27.81
N LYS A 95 -27.80 36.84 -26.55
CA LYS A 95 -28.74 37.92 -26.21
C LYS A 95 -28.32 39.26 -26.83
N SER A 96 -27.03 39.58 -26.77
CA SER A 96 -26.49 40.83 -27.34
C SER A 96 -26.68 40.95 -28.87
N ARG A 97 -26.80 39.82 -29.59
CA ARG A 97 -27.01 39.78 -31.05
C ARG A 97 -28.47 39.93 -31.49
N SER A 98 -29.43 39.83 -30.56
CA SER A 98 -30.88 39.88 -30.86
C SER A 98 -31.61 41.03 -30.14
N PRO A 99 -31.15 42.30 -30.24
CA PRO A 99 -31.76 43.37 -29.47
C PRO A 99 -33.14 43.75 -30.03
N SER A 100 -34.16 43.77 -29.17
CA SER A 100 -35.45 44.37 -29.49
C SER A 100 -35.30 45.90 -29.65
N ARG A 101 -35.97 46.47 -30.67
CA ARG A 101 -35.77 47.83 -31.20
C ARG A 101 -35.84 48.98 -30.17
N GLN A 102 -36.45 48.77 -29.00
CA GLN A 102 -36.68 49.80 -27.99
C GLN A 102 -35.61 49.89 -26.89
N SER A 103 -34.67 48.95 -26.77
CA SER A 103 -33.68 48.92 -25.66
C SER A 103 -32.23 49.17 -26.06
N ILE A 104 -32.01 49.49 -27.35
CA ILE A 104 -30.70 49.38 -28.03
C ILE A 104 -29.59 50.24 -27.40
N PHE A 105 -29.89 51.45 -26.89
CA PHE A 105 -28.85 52.39 -26.48
C PHE A 105 -28.49 52.34 -24.99
N ALA A 106 -29.45 52.02 -24.10
CA ALA A 106 -29.18 51.97 -22.66
C ALA A 106 -28.58 50.63 -22.20
N ASN A 107 -28.95 49.52 -22.86
CA ASN A 107 -28.55 48.17 -22.44
C ASN A 107 -27.31 47.65 -23.19
N ALA A 108 -26.89 48.26 -24.29
CA ALA A 108 -25.71 47.79 -25.03
C ALA A 108 -24.44 47.95 -24.19
N SER A 109 -24.22 49.10 -23.55
CA SER A 109 -23.03 49.37 -22.74
C SER A 109 -22.88 48.40 -21.57
N SER A 110 -23.97 48.13 -20.83
CA SER A 110 -23.97 47.15 -19.72
C SER A 110 -23.74 45.72 -20.22
N THR A 111 -24.39 45.32 -21.31
CA THR A 111 -24.19 43.98 -21.88
C THR A 111 -22.75 43.74 -22.37
N TYR A 112 -22.11 44.75 -22.98
CA TYR A 112 -20.70 44.65 -23.40
C TYR A 112 -19.75 44.55 -22.20
N SER A 113 -20.00 45.30 -21.11
CA SER A 113 -19.21 45.17 -19.88
C SER A 113 -19.37 43.80 -19.21
N ASP A 114 -20.57 43.22 -19.27
CA ASP A 114 -20.86 41.90 -18.70
C ASP A 114 -20.18 40.78 -19.50
N VAL A 115 -20.23 40.83 -20.83
CA VAL A 115 -19.52 39.88 -21.70
C VAL A 115 -18.00 39.96 -21.50
N SER A 116 -17.43 41.16 -21.44
CA SER A 116 -15.99 41.36 -21.18
C SER A 116 -15.58 40.80 -19.82
N THR A 117 -16.41 41.00 -18.79
CA THR A 117 -16.15 40.49 -17.43
C THR A 117 -16.21 38.95 -17.41
N LEU A 118 -17.18 38.35 -18.09
CA LEU A 118 -17.30 36.90 -18.22
C LEU A 118 -16.12 36.29 -19.00
N GLN A 119 -15.64 36.94 -20.06
CA GLN A 119 -14.45 36.51 -20.82
C GLN A 119 -13.18 36.55 -19.97
N SER A 120 -12.99 37.60 -19.17
CA SER A 120 -11.87 37.70 -18.25
C SER A 120 -11.88 36.56 -17.23
N LYS A 121 -13.01 36.37 -16.54
CA LYS A 121 -13.20 35.26 -15.59
C LYS A 121 -12.99 33.89 -16.23
N LEU A 122 -13.42 33.70 -17.47
CA LEU A 122 -13.24 32.45 -18.19
C LEU A 122 -11.76 32.18 -18.51
N THR A 123 -11.00 33.22 -18.80
CA THR A 123 -9.55 33.11 -19.04
C THR A 123 -8.83 32.64 -17.78
N ASP A 124 -9.12 33.28 -16.64
CA ASP A 124 -8.55 32.91 -15.34
C ASP A 124 -8.92 31.46 -14.99
N LEU A 125 -10.20 31.12 -15.11
CA LEU A 125 -10.69 29.79 -14.74
C LEU A 125 -10.15 28.68 -15.66
N ARG A 126 -9.90 28.97 -16.94
CA ARG A 126 -9.19 28.05 -17.85
C ARG A 126 -7.74 27.83 -17.44
N SER A 127 -7.06 28.87 -16.95
CA SER A 127 -5.72 28.74 -16.38
C SER A 127 -5.74 27.83 -15.15
N GLU A 128 -6.66 28.09 -14.21
CA GLU A 128 -6.83 27.24 -13.02
C GLU A 128 -7.21 25.79 -13.36
N LEU A 129 -8.05 25.57 -14.38
CA LEU A 129 -8.40 24.24 -14.87
C LEU A 129 -7.17 23.51 -15.41
N LYS A 130 -6.30 24.20 -16.15
CA LYS A 130 -5.04 23.64 -16.66
C LYS A 130 -4.13 23.24 -15.50
N GLU A 131 -3.96 24.11 -14.50
CA GLU A 131 -3.17 23.80 -13.31
C GLU A 131 -3.74 22.60 -12.54
N ALA A 132 -5.06 22.55 -12.34
CA ALA A 132 -5.73 21.42 -11.69
C ALA A 132 -5.53 20.11 -12.46
N LYS A 133 -5.57 20.15 -13.80
CA LYS A 133 -5.29 19.01 -14.67
C LYS A 133 -3.84 18.53 -14.53
N ASP A 134 -2.88 19.45 -14.48
CA ASP A 134 -1.46 19.13 -14.32
C ASP A 134 -1.18 18.51 -12.94
N GLN A 135 -1.83 19.03 -11.89
CA GLN A 135 -1.80 18.46 -10.54
C GLN A 135 -2.39 17.05 -10.51
N TYR A 136 -3.56 16.83 -11.12
CA TYR A 136 -4.19 15.52 -11.23
C TYR A 136 -3.30 14.52 -11.97
N THR A 137 -2.78 14.89 -13.14
CA THR A 137 -1.88 14.05 -13.94
C THR A 137 -0.62 13.68 -13.16
N THR A 138 -0.06 14.64 -12.42
CA THR A 138 1.11 14.40 -11.55
C THR A 138 0.78 13.45 -10.40
N ALA A 139 -0.37 13.63 -9.75
CA ALA A 139 -0.83 12.74 -8.68
C ALA A 139 -1.06 11.32 -9.20
N GLU A 140 -1.66 11.18 -10.39
CA GLU A 140 -1.92 9.91 -11.05
C GLU A 140 -0.62 9.18 -11.38
N ARG A 141 0.35 9.85 -12.02
CA ARG A 141 1.68 9.27 -12.30
C ARG A 141 2.36 8.78 -11.04
N ARG A 142 2.33 9.58 -9.96
CA ARG A 142 2.92 9.22 -8.65
C ARG A 142 2.19 8.07 -7.97
N TYR A 143 0.87 7.96 -8.14
CA TYR A 143 0.07 6.86 -7.62
C TYR A 143 0.36 5.56 -8.40
N ARG A 144 0.37 5.60 -9.73
CA ARG A 144 0.72 4.44 -10.58
C ARG A 144 2.12 3.92 -10.28
N ALA A 145 3.11 4.80 -10.21
CA ALA A 145 4.48 4.43 -9.86
C ALA A 145 4.59 3.82 -8.45
N PHE A 146 3.79 4.31 -7.50
CA PHE A 146 3.70 3.69 -6.18
C PHE A 146 3.03 2.33 -6.24
N ARG A 147 1.94 2.18 -7.00
CA ARG A 147 1.18 0.93 -7.07
C ARG A 147 2.03 -0.20 -7.61
N LEU A 148 2.82 0.04 -8.65
CA LEU A 148 3.79 -0.93 -9.18
C LEU A 148 4.79 -1.38 -8.11
N LYS A 149 5.34 -0.43 -7.33
CA LYS A 149 6.26 -0.76 -6.22
C LYS A 149 5.55 -1.51 -5.09
N PHE A 150 4.34 -1.09 -4.74
CA PHE A 150 3.52 -1.73 -3.73
C PHE A 150 3.26 -3.19 -4.12
N ASP A 151 2.76 -3.45 -5.32
CA ASP A 151 2.44 -4.78 -5.81
C ASP A 151 3.69 -5.68 -5.81
N SER A 152 4.81 -5.17 -6.33
CA SER A 152 6.10 -5.88 -6.31
C SER A 152 6.55 -6.24 -4.90
N VAL A 153 6.57 -5.28 -3.98
CA VAL A 153 7.04 -5.53 -2.60
C VAL A 153 6.09 -6.45 -1.85
N THR A 154 4.77 -6.27 -2.00
CA THR A 154 3.80 -7.18 -1.37
C THR A 154 3.89 -8.59 -1.92
N GLY A 155 4.18 -8.76 -3.22
CA GLY A 155 4.43 -10.07 -3.83
C GLY A 155 5.62 -10.76 -3.16
N THR A 156 6.77 -10.07 -3.06
CA THR A 156 7.96 -10.61 -2.39
C THR A 156 7.71 -10.94 -0.91
N LEU A 157 6.96 -10.10 -0.19
CA LEU A 157 6.61 -10.37 1.21
C LEU A 157 5.72 -11.61 1.37
N LEU A 158 4.79 -11.83 0.43
CA LEU A 158 3.96 -13.04 0.40
C LEU A 158 4.78 -14.28 0.09
N GLU A 159 5.72 -14.22 -0.85
CA GLU A 159 6.65 -15.31 -1.14
C GLU A 159 7.52 -15.65 0.08
N GLN A 160 8.02 -14.64 0.80
CA GLN A 160 8.76 -14.84 2.05
C GLN A 160 7.91 -15.52 3.12
N LEU A 161 6.65 -15.10 3.28
CA LEU A 161 5.70 -15.76 4.19
C LEU A 161 5.45 -17.22 3.79
N GLU A 162 5.27 -17.49 2.49
CA GLU A 162 5.10 -18.85 1.99
C GLU A 162 6.32 -19.72 2.29
N GLN A 163 7.53 -19.22 2.07
CA GLN A 163 8.77 -19.94 2.40
C GLN A 163 8.89 -20.25 3.89
N THR A 164 8.49 -19.33 4.77
CA THR A 164 8.45 -19.59 6.21
C THR A 164 7.43 -20.67 6.60
N GLY A 165 6.25 -20.70 5.95
CA GLY A 165 5.23 -21.73 6.14
C GLY A 165 5.61 -23.09 5.54
N PHE A 166 6.34 -23.10 4.41
CA PHE A 166 6.81 -24.31 3.75
C PHE A 166 7.85 -25.05 4.60
N PHE A 167 8.67 -24.33 5.34
CA PHE A 167 9.64 -24.92 6.28
C PHE A 167 8.93 -25.79 7.35
N PHE A 168 7.80 -25.32 7.88
CA PHE A 168 6.99 -26.09 8.84
C PHE A 168 6.32 -27.32 8.21
N ASN A 169 5.82 -27.21 6.98
CA ASN A 169 5.22 -28.34 6.27
C ASN A 169 6.24 -29.40 5.87
N TYR A 170 7.46 -28.99 5.49
CA TYR A 170 8.57 -29.89 5.20
C TYR A 170 9.01 -30.66 6.46
N LEU A 171 9.06 -29.99 7.61
CA LEU A 171 9.35 -30.64 8.90
C LEU A 171 8.24 -31.61 9.34
N LYS A 172 6.98 -31.32 9.03
CA LYS A 172 5.83 -32.22 9.33
C LYS A 172 5.81 -33.48 8.46
N LYS A 173 6.21 -33.40 7.19
CA LYS A 173 6.19 -34.54 6.24
C LYS A 173 7.34 -35.55 6.42
N LYS A 174 8.32 -35.25 7.28
CA LYS A 174 9.44 -36.16 7.60
C LYS A 174 9.26 -36.97 8.90
N LYS A 175 8.06 -36.93 9.51
CA LYS A 175 7.65 -37.93 10.51
C LYS A 175 6.87 -39.03 9.82
#